data_AF-A0A7J0CPW1-F1
#
_entry.id   AF-A0A7J0CPW1-F1
#
_cell.length_a   1.000
_cell.length_b   1.000
_cell.length_c   1.000
_cell.angle_alpha   90.00
_cell.angle_beta   90.00
_cell.angle_gamma   90.00
#
_symmetry.space_group_name_H-M   'P 1'
#
loop_
_entity.id
_entity.type
_entity.pdbx_description
1 polymer ?
#
loop_
_entity_poly.entity_id
_entity_poly.type
_entity_poly.pdbx_seq_one_letter_code
_entity_poly.pdbx_strand_id
1 'polypeptide(L)'
;MLLWAFSDLRRGRTPDTVGALEITVATGHQGKGISGRMLAAMRENAGRHGFGELVAPVRPSGKHLRAALPMEEYARITRPEDGLPEDPWLRVHVRAGGVVDSVAPVSMTVSGTLEQWRKWTGLPFDTEGPVEVPGALVPVHCSPAHGYAVYAEPNVWVRHRV
;
A
#
# COMPACT_ATOMS: atom_id res chain seq x y z
N MET A 1 -1.63 -8.46 8.48
CA MET A 1 -0.24 -8.59 8.98
C MET A 1 -0.09 -8.29 10.47
N LEU A 2 -0.23 -7.04 10.95
CA LEU A 2 -0.06 -6.71 12.38
C LEU A 2 -0.94 -7.56 13.31
N LEU A 3 -2.22 -7.74 12.96
CA LEU A 3 -3.15 -8.60 13.72
C LEU A 3 -2.65 -10.05 13.82
N TRP A 4 -2.03 -10.59 12.76
CA TRP A 4 -1.44 -11.93 12.77
C TRP A 4 -0.21 -11.98 13.67
N ALA A 5 0.70 -11.00 13.57
CA ALA A 5 1.88 -10.93 14.43
C ALA A 5 1.50 -10.93 15.93
N PHE A 6 0.53 -10.12 16.36
CA PHE A 6 0.04 -10.13 17.75
C PHE A 6 -0.70 -11.42 18.13
N SER A 7 -1.39 -12.03 17.16
CA SER A 7 -2.08 -13.30 17.34
C SER A 7 -1.10 -14.47 17.53
N ASP A 8 0.01 -14.47 16.79
CA ASP A 8 1.07 -15.47 16.85
C ASP A 8 1.90 -15.35 18.14
N LEU A 9 2.26 -14.12 18.52
CA LEU A 9 2.91 -13.84 19.80
C LEU A 9 2.08 -14.39 20.98
N ARG A 10 0.77 -14.10 21.01
CA ARG A 10 -0.14 -14.61 22.06
C ARG A 10 -0.25 -16.13 22.09
N ARG A 11 0.02 -16.80 20.96
CA ARG A 11 -0.01 -18.27 20.85
C ARG A 11 1.36 -18.91 21.00
N GLY A 12 2.41 -18.13 21.31
CA GLY A 12 3.77 -18.64 21.44
C GLY A 12 4.34 -19.21 20.13
N ARG A 13 3.85 -18.76 18.97
CA ARG A 13 4.36 -19.18 17.68
C ARG A 13 5.65 -18.43 17.36
N THR A 14 6.69 -19.16 16.96
CA THR A 14 7.94 -18.57 16.48
C THR A 14 7.71 -17.93 15.11
N PRO A 15 7.98 -16.62 14.93
CA PRO A 15 7.84 -15.97 13.63
C PRO A 15 8.89 -16.46 12.62
N ASP A 16 8.48 -16.63 11.36
CA ASP A 16 9.35 -17.04 10.24
C ASP A 16 9.51 -15.95 9.15
N THR A 17 8.68 -14.90 9.22
CA THR A 17 8.51 -13.88 8.18
C THR A 17 8.52 -12.48 8.80
N VAL A 18 9.19 -11.54 8.14
CA VAL A 18 9.16 -10.12 8.51
C VAL A 18 8.15 -9.37 7.67
N GLY A 19 7.37 -8.52 8.32
CA GLY A 19 6.44 -7.60 7.67
C GLY A 19 6.99 -6.18 7.61
N ALA A 20 7.18 -5.61 6.42
CA ALA A 20 7.48 -4.19 6.27
C ALA A 20 6.25 -3.35 6.63
N LEU A 21 6.44 -2.33 7.47
CA LEU A 21 5.38 -1.39 7.82
C LEU A 21 5.41 -0.16 6.92
N GLU A 22 6.57 0.49 6.79
CA GLU A 22 6.67 1.74 6.04
C GLU A 22 8.10 2.03 5.59
N ILE A 23 8.22 2.64 4.41
CA ILE A 23 9.36 3.48 4.03
C ILE A 23 8.78 4.82 3.62
N THR A 24 9.13 5.88 4.34
CA THR A 24 8.72 7.24 3.96
C THR A 24 9.95 8.09 3.66
N VAL A 25 9.92 8.74 2.50
CA VAL A 25 10.97 9.62 2.01
C VAL A 25 10.40 11.02 1.89
N ALA A 26 11.02 11.98 2.60
CA ALA A 26 10.64 13.38 2.54
C ALA A 26 10.64 13.91 1.09
N THR A 27 9.67 14.77 0.74
CA THR A 27 9.44 15.25 -0.63
C THR A 27 10.70 15.83 -1.30
N GLY A 28 11.46 16.66 -0.60
CA GLY A 28 12.72 17.23 -1.11
C GLY A 28 13.88 16.23 -1.31
N HIS A 29 13.65 14.96 -0.99
CA HIS A 29 14.62 13.87 -1.09
C HIS A 29 14.15 12.73 -2.00
N GLN A 30 12.97 12.85 -2.61
CA GLN A 30 12.50 11.91 -3.62
C GLN A 30 13.37 11.97 -4.88
N GLY A 31 13.36 10.90 -5.68
CA GLY A 31 14.18 10.79 -6.90
C GLY A 31 15.68 10.55 -6.67
N LYS A 32 16.17 10.55 -5.41
CA LYS A 32 17.58 10.36 -5.06
C LYS A 32 17.98 8.92 -4.76
N GLY A 33 17.16 7.93 -5.16
CA GLY A 33 17.42 6.50 -4.92
C GLY A 33 17.33 6.02 -3.47
N ILE A 34 16.87 6.87 -2.53
CA ILE A 34 16.81 6.54 -1.09
C ILE A 34 15.91 5.34 -0.81
N SER A 35 14.77 5.26 -1.48
CA SER A 35 13.78 4.21 -1.24
C SER A 35 14.32 2.81 -1.57
N GLY A 36 15.09 2.69 -2.65
CA GLY A 36 15.81 1.45 -3.00
C GLY A 36 16.87 1.08 -1.95
N ARG A 37 17.63 2.06 -1.43
CA ARG A 37 18.60 1.84 -0.34
C ARG A 37 17.93 1.35 0.95
N MET A 38 16.79 1.94 1.32
CA MET A 38 16.02 1.52 2.49
C MET A 38 15.43 0.12 2.33
N LEU A 39 14.90 -0.21 1.15
CA LEU A 39 14.44 -1.57 0.86
C LEU A 39 15.58 -2.60 0.97
N ALA A 40 16.75 -2.30 0.41
CA ALA A 40 17.93 -3.16 0.53
C ALA A 40 18.33 -3.37 2.00
N ALA A 41 18.40 -2.30 2.79
CA ALA A 41 18.74 -2.37 4.21
C ALA A 41 17.72 -3.19 5.02
N MET A 42 16.42 -3.07 4.72
CA MET A 42 15.41 -3.90 5.39
C MET A 42 15.54 -5.38 5.06
N ARG A 43 15.80 -5.71 3.79
CA ARG A 43 16.03 -7.10 3.35
C ARG A 43 17.25 -7.70 4.03
N GLU A 44 18.37 -6.98 4.03
CA GLU A 44 19.60 -7.40 4.71
C GLU A 44 19.38 -7.58 6.22
N ASN A 45 18.66 -6.66 6.86
CA ASN A 45 18.33 -6.78 8.28
C ASN A 45 17.47 -8.02 8.57
N ALA A 46 16.46 -8.30 7.75
CA ALA A 46 15.63 -9.51 7.90
C ALA A 46 16.48 -10.79 7.80
N GLY A 47 17.32 -10.89 6.77
CA GLY A 47 18.23 -12.04 6.59
C GLY A 47 19.23 -12.19 7.73
N ARG A 48 19.82 -11.09 8.22
CA ARG A 48 20.74 -11.10 9.38
C ARG A 48 20.10 -11.66 10.66
N HIS A 49 18.79 -11.47 10.82
CA HIS A 49 18.04 -12.03 11.94
C HIS A 49 17.52 -13.46 11.70
N GLY A 50 17.90 -14.09 10.58
CA GLY A 50 17.58 -15.49 10.28
C GLY A 50 16.19 -15.71 9.69
N PHE A 51 15.48 -14.64 9.29
CA PHE A 51 14.22 -14.78 8.56
C PHE A 51 14.48 -15.13 7.10
N GLY A 52 13.63 -15.97 6.51
CA GLY A 52 13.73 -16.35 5.09
C GLY A 52 12.90 -15.47 4.15
N GLU A 53 12.04 -14.61 4.73
CA GLU A 53 11.12 -13.81 3.93
C GLU A 53 10.81 -12.43 4.55
N LEU A 54 10.73 -11.44 3.67
CA LEU A 54 10.20 -10.11 3.93
C LEU A 54 8.99 -9.86 3.03
N VAL A 55 7.83 -9.57 3.61
CA VAL A 55 6.62 -9.18 2.88
C VAL A 55 6.33 -7.69 3.06
N ALA A 56 5.91 -7.00 2.01
CA ALA A 56 5.57 -5.58 2.06
C ALA A 56 4.19 -5.32 1.43
N PRO A 57 3.26 -4.62 2.13
CA PRO A 57 2.04 -4.12 1.54
C PRO A 57 2.34 -2.80 0.83
N VAL A 58 2.77 -2.89 -0.43
CA VAL A 58 3.22 -1.75 -1.23
C VAL A 58 2.02 -0.91 -1.65
N ARG A 59 1.99 0.36 -1.24
CA ARG A 59 1.04 1.38 -1.69
C ARG A 59 1.51 1.97 -3.04
N PRO A 60 0.92 1.61 -4.19
CA PRO A 60 1.46 2.03 -5.48
C PRO A 60 1.36 3.55 -5.66
N SER A 61 2.50 4.18 -5.90
CA SER A 61 2.66 5.64 -5.91
C SER A 61 1.82 6.37 -6.98
N GLY A 62 1.65 5.76 -8.16
CA GLY A 62 0.93 6.33 -9.29
C GLY A 62 -0.54 5.92 -9.37
N LYS A 63 -1.06 5.06 -8.47
CA LYS A 63 -2.41 4.51 -8.59
C LYS A 63 -3.51 5.58 -8.49
N HIS A 64 -3.26 6.65 -7.75
CA HIS A 64 -4.18 7.77 -7.61
C HIS A 64 -4.52 8.46 -8.95
N LEU A 65 -3.66 8.36 -9.97
CA LEU A 65 -3.91 8.88 -11.33
C LEU A 65 -4.91 8.03 -12.12
N ARG A 66 -5.20 6.81 -11.65
CA ARG A 66 -6.13 5.85 -12.24
C ARG A 66 -7.04 5.29 -11.15
N ALA A 67 -7.64 6.16 -10.33
CA ALA A 67 -8.40 5.77 -9.14
C ALA A 67 -9.53 4.76 -9.43
N ALA A 68 -10.23 4.93 -10.55
CA ALA A 68 -11.32 4.05 -11.00
C ALA A 68 -10.86 2.66 -11.46
N LEU A 69 -9.59 2.48 -11.86
CA LEU A 69 -9.08 1.18 -12.30
C LEU A 69 -8.96 0.23 -11.10
N PRO A 70 -9.47 -1.01 -11.17
CA PRO A 70 -9.27 -2.00 -10.11
C PRO A 70 -7.79 -2.21 -9.80
N MET A 71 -7.46 -2.42 -8.53
CA MET A 71 -6.05 -2.53 -8.11
C MET A 71 -5.36 -3.75 -8.75
N GLU A 72 -6.08 -4.86 -8.87
CA GLU A 72 -5.60 -6.09 -9.51
C GLU A 72 -5.17 -5.83 -10.95
N GLU A 73 -5.96 -5.07 -11.71
CA GLU A 73 -5.65 -4.71 -13.08
C GLU A 73 -4.49 -3.72 -13.14
N TYR A 74 -4.52 -2.68 -12.31
CA TYR A 74 -3.44 -1.69 -12.23
C TYR A 74 -2.08 -2.32 -11.93
N ALA A 75 -2.02 -3.24 -10.96
CA ALA A 75 -0.78 -3.87 -10.52
C ALA A 75 -0.14 -4.78 -11.59
N ARG A 76 -0.94 -5.24 -12.58
CA ARG A 76 -0.47 -6.06 -13.70
C ARG A 76 0.02 -5.24 -14.89
N ILE A 77 -0.16 -3.92 -14.90
CA ILE A 77 0.31 -3.08 -16.00
C ILE A 77 1.85 -3.03 -15.97
N THR A 78 2.47 -3.48 -17.05
CA THR A 78 3.91 -3.50 -17.24
C THR A 78 4.32 -2.59 -18.40
N ARG A 79 5.54 -2.04 -18.31
CA ARG A 79 6.11 -1.23 -19.39
C ARG A 79 6.65 -2.13 -20.50
N PRO A 80 6.40 -1.82 -21.79
CA PRO A 80 6.83 -2.66 -22.89
C PRO A 80 8.35 -2.86 -22.99
N GLU A 81 9.15 -1.85 -22.59
CA GLU A 81 10.59 -1.85 -22.80
C GLU A 81 11.38 -2.85 -21.94
N ASP A 82 10.90 -3.16 -20.73
CA ASP A 82 11.59 -4.04 -19.80
C ASP A 82 10.68 -5.01 -19.03
N GLY A 83 9.38 -5.01 -19.32
CA GLY A 83 8.40 -5.91 -18.68
C GLY A 83 8.20 -5.64 -17.19
N LEU A 84 8.78 -4.57 -16.63
CA LEU A 84 8.63 -4.22 -15.23
C LEU A 84 7.31 -3.48 -14.97
N PRO A 85 6.79 -3.48 -13.74
CA PRO A 85 5.60 -2.70 -13.39
C PRO A 85 5.69 -1.25 -13.86
N GLU A 86 4.59 -0.72 -14.37
CA GLU A 86 4.49 0.70 -14.76
C GLU A 86 4.51 1.62 -13.53
N ASP A 87 3.92 1.20 -12.41
CA ASP A 87 4.00 1.94 -11.15
C ASP A 87 5.46 2.06 -10.67
N PRO A 88 5.95 3.27 -10.38
CA PRO A 88 7.32 3.49 -9.94
C PRO A 88 7.69 2.73 -8.67
N TRP A 89 6.77 2.58 -7.71
CA TRP A 89 7.07 1.99 -6.43
C TRP A 89 7.08 0.46 -6.49
N LEU A 90 6.09 -0.15 -7.16
CA LEU A 90 6.12 -1.57 -7.48
C LEU A 90 7.38 -1.93 -8.27
N ARG A 91 7.78 -1.09 -9.22
CA ARG A 91 9.00 -1.30 -10.01
C ARG A 91 10.27 -1.32 -9.17
N VAL A 92 10.38 -0.50 -8.12
CA VAL A 92 11.54 -0.56 -7.20
C VAL A 92 11.59 -1.91 -6.50
N HIS A 93 10.46 -2.41 -6.01
CA HIS A 93 10.43 -3.72 -5.36
C HIS A 93 10.75 -4.87 -6.32
N VAL A 94 10.16 -4.88 -7.51
CA VAL A 94 10.42 -5.95 -8.49
C VAL A 94 11.87 -5.94 -8.98
N ARG A 95 12.46 -4.76 -9.20
CA ARG A 95 13.90 -4.63 -9.52
C ARG A 95 14.82 -5.15 -8.42
N ALA A 96 14.37 -5.11 -7.17
CA ALA A 96 15.10 -5.65 -6.03
C ALA A 96 14.92 -7.18 -5.85
N GLY A 97 14.26 -7.86 -6.80
CA GLY A 97 13.96 -9.30 -6.75
C GLY A 97 12.65 -9.63 -6.04
N GLY A 98 11.81 -8.64 -5.76
CA GLY A 98 10.49 -8.84 -5.18
C GLY A 98 9.50 -9.42 -6.19
N VAL A 99 8.58 -10.26 -5.71
CA VAL A 99 7.50 -10.84 -6.51
C VAL A 99 6.17 -10.26 -6.05
N VAL A 100 5.41 -9.69 -6.99
CA VAL A 100 4.02 -9.27 -6.74
C VAL A 100 3.19 -10.53 -6.49
N ASP A 101 2.59 -10.62 -5.30
CA ASP A 101 1.87 -11.81 -4.84
C ASP A 101 0.36 -11.64 -5.01
N SER A 102 -0.22 -10.65 -4.35
CA SER A 102 -1.67 -10.45 -4.31
C SER A 102 -2.03 -9.01 -3.95
N VAL A 103 -3.30 -8.64 -4.14
CA VAL A 103 -3.83 -7.37 -3.62
C VAL A 103 -4.18 -7.54 -2.15
N ALA A 104 -3.84 -6.54 -1.34
CA ALA A 104 -4.33 -6.35 0.02
C ALA A 104 -5.55 -5.42 -0.06
N PRO A 105 -6.79 -5.94 -0.16
CA PRO A 105 -7.96 -5.13 -0.54
C PRO A 105 -8.32 -4.06 0.49
N VAL A 106 -7.98 -4.29 1.76
CA VAL A 106 -8.25 -3.38 2.88
C VAL A 106 -6.97 -3.21 3.69
N SER A 107 -5.97 -2.58 3.09
CA SER A 107 -4.67 -2.36 3.73
C SER A 107 -4.73 -1.24 4.77
N MET A 108 -5.57 -0.22 4.54
CA MET A 108 -5.90 0.83 5.50
C MET A 108 -7.37 1.19 5.36
N THR A 109 -8.05 1.47 6.47
CA THR A 109 -9.43 1.97 6.46
C THR A 109 -9.49 3.28 7.21
N VAL A 110 -9.98 4.32 6.56
CA VAL A 110 -10.30 5.60 7.18
C VAL A 110 -11.81 5.75 7.16
N SER A 111 -12.41 5.89 8.32
CA SER A 111 -13.84 6.17 8.47
C SER A 111 -14.03 7.48 9.22
N GLY A 112 -15.12 8.17 8.95
CA GLY A 112 -15.42 9.45 9.56
C GLY A 112 -16.81 9.94 9.21
N THR A 113 -17.30 10.89 9.99
CA THR A 113 -18.51 11.66 9.69
C THR A 113 -18.33 12.46 8.40
N LEU A 114 -19.43 12.82 7.74
CA LEU A 114 -19.36 13.68 6.55
C LEU A 114 -18.68 15.04 6.86
N GLU A 115 -18.88 15.58 8.07
CA GLU A 115 -18.22 16.82 8.51
C GLU A 115 -16.69 16.67 8.55
N GLN A 116 -16.19 15.56 9.11
CA GLN A 116 -14.75 15.27 9.12
C GLN A 116 -14.21 15.15 7.70
N TRP A 117 -14.90 14.44 6.81
CA TRP A 117 -14.49 14.28 5.42
C TRP A 117 -14.45 15.60 4.65
N ARG A 118 -15.47 16.45 4.82
CA ARG A 118 -15.50 17.82 4.28
C ARG A 118 -14.32 18.64 4.80
N LYS A 119 -14.02 18.55 6.11
CA LYS A 119 -12.88 19.26 6.73
C LYS A 119 -11.53 18.77 6.20
N TRP A 120 -11.36 17.47 6.00
CA TRP A 120 -10.09 16.88 5.56
C TRP A 120 -9.81 17.14 4.08
N THR A 121 -10.85 17.11 3.24
CA THR A 121 -10.68 17.08 1.78
C THR A 121 -11.15 18.36 1.08
N GLY A 122 -12.00 19.17 1.74
CA GLY A 122 -12.70 20.30 1.12
C GLY A 122 -13.80 19.90 0.14
N LEU A 123 -14.10 18.60 0.00
CA LEU A 123 -15.12 18.09 -0.93
C LEU A 123 -16.50 18.00 -0.25
N PRO A 124 -17.60 18.06 -1.02
CA PRO A 124 -18.95 18.18 -0.47
C PRO A 124 -19.45 16.94 0.27
N PHE A 125 -19.18 15.71 -0.20
CA PHE A 125 -19.71 14.48 0.41
C PHE A 125 -21.25 14.49 0.61
N ASP A 126 -21.98 15.04 -0.37
CA ASP A 126 -23.44 15.19 -0.31
C ASP A 126 -24.21 14.11 -1.10
N THR A 127 -23.52 13.33 -1.94
CA THR A 127 -24.11 12.31 -2.81
C THR A 127 -23.72 10.91 -2.34
N GLU A 128 -24.68 9.97 -2.37
CA GLU A 128 -24.44 8.55 -2.11
C GLU A 128 -23.49 7.96 -3.16
N GLY A 129 -22.54 7.13 -2.72
CA GLY A 129 -21.64 6.38 -3.60
C GLY A 129 -20.21 6.92 -3.66
N PRO A 130 -19.46 6.65 -4.74
CA PRO A 130 -18.04 6.95 -4.83
C PRO A 130 -17.77 8.46 -4.95
N VAL A 131 -16.83 8.95 -4.14
CA VAL A 131 -16.28 10.31 -4.20
C VAL A 131 -14.79 10.21 -4.50
N GLU A 132 -14.35 10.82 -5.60
CA GLU A 132 -12.93 10.91 -5.92
C GLU A 132 -12.25 11.94 -5.02
N VAL A 133 -11.25 11.48 -4.25
CA VAL A 133 -10.45 12.33 -3.37
C VAL A 133 -9.03 12.41 -3.95
N PRO A 134 -8.47 13.61 -4.18
CA PRO A 134 -7.11 13.76 -4.67
C PRO A 134 -6.10 12.97 -3.80
N GLY A 135 -5.30 12.12 -4.45
CA GLY A 135 -4.27 11.30 -3.79
C GLY A 135 -4.76 9.97 -3.21
N ALA A 136 -6.08 9.74 -3.13
CA ALA A 136 -6.64 8.44 -2.79
C ALA A 136 -6.44 7.45 -3.95
N LEU A 137 -6.11 6.20 -3.61
CA LEU A 137 -5.86 5.15 -4.60
C LEU A 137 -7.14 4.61 -5.27
N VAL A 138 -8.27 4.77 -4.59
CA VAL A 138 -9.62 4.38 -5.03
C VAL A 138 -10.63 5.40 -4.48
N PRO A 139 -11.85 5.49 -5.02
CA PRO A 139 -12.86 6.40 -4.50
C PRO A 139 -13.22 6.11 -3.04
N VAL A 140 -13.61 7.15 -2.31
CA VAL A 140 -14.19 7.05 -0.97
C VAL A 140 -15.67 6.75 -1.10
N HIS A 141 -16.19 5.78 -0.36
CA HIS A 141 -17.62 5.48 -0.35
C HIS A 141 -18.34 6.41 0.63
N CYS A 142 -19.17 7.30 0.09
CA CYS A 142 -19.98 8.25 0.84
C CYS A 142 -21.39 7.68 1.06
N SER A 143 -21.89 7.73 2.29
CA SER A 143 -23.28 7.40 2.62
C SER A 143 -23.94 8.54 3.40
N PRO A 144 -24.51 9.54 2.69
CA PRO A 144 -25.19 10.65 3.34
C PRO A 144 -26.37 10.22 4.19
N ALA A 145 -27.11 9.19 3.76
CA ALA A 145 -28.25 8.63 4.49
C ALA A 145 -27.87 8.15 5.90
N HIS A 146 -26.62 7.71 6.09
CA HIS A 146 -26.09 7.22 7.36
C HIS A 146 -25.10 8.19 8.02
N GLY A 147 -24.83 9.35 7.41
CA GLY A 147 -23.99 10.40 7.99
C GLY A 147 -22.48 10.11 8.01
N TYR A 148 -21.97 9.19 7.19
CA TYR A 148 -20.54 8.84 7.17
C TYR A 148 -19.98 8.62 5.76
N ALA A 149 -18.65 8.63 5.67
CA ALA A 149 -17.95 8.07 4.51
C ALA A 149 -16.78 7.17 4.95
N VAL A 150 -16.43 6.20 4.10
CA VAL A 150 -15.39 5.20 4.36
C VAL A 150 -14.46 5.09 3.16
N TYR A 151 -13.17 5.22 3.44
CA TYR A 151 -12.10 4.93 2.50
C TYR A 151 -11.46 3.60 2.85
N ALA A 152 -11.55 2.61 1.96
CA ALA A 152 -10.84 1.34 2.06
C ALA A 152 -9.70 1.34 1.03
N GLU A 153 -8.48 1.60 1.48
CA GLU A 153 -7.31 1.68 0.63
C GLU A 153 -6.77 0.27 0.32
N PRO A 154 -6.66 -0.12 -0.97
CA PRO A 154 -5.95 -1.32 -1.36
C PRO A 154 -4.44 -1.05 -1.51
N ASN A 155 -3.63 -2.01 -1.08
CA ASN A 155 -2.20 -2.09 -1.40
C ASN A 155 -1.91 -3.38 -2.18
N VAL A 156 -0.65 -3.60 -2.53
CA VAL A 156 -0.20 -4.80 -3.24
C VAL A 156 0.86 -5.51 -2.38
N TRP A 157 0.61 -6.76 -2.02
CA TRP A 157 1.60 -7.60 -1.37
C TRP A 157 2.73 -7.91 -2.33
N VAL A 158 3.96 -7.57 -1.92
CA VAL A 158 5.18 -7.96 -2.60
C VAL A 158 6.06 -8.75 -1.65
N ARG A 159 6.50 -9.93 -2.09
CA ARG A 159 7.31 -10.87 -1.31
C ARG A 159 8.76 -10.79 -1.74
N HIS A 160 9.66 -10.78 -0.78
CA HIS A 160 11.11 -10.79 -0.97
C HIS A 160 11.66 -11.99 -0.23
N ARG A 161 12.27 -12.92 -0.96
CA ARG A 161 13.17 -13.90 -0.33
C ARG A 161 14.43 -13.16 0.14
N VAL A 162 14.88 -13.44 1.35
CA VAL A 162 16.02 -12.77 2.01
C VAL A 162 17.01 -13.76 2.58
#